data_AF-A0A5C4SBA6-F1
#
_entry.id   AF-A0A5C4SBA6-F1
#
_cell.length_a   1.000
_cell.length_b   1.000
_cell.length_c   1.000
_cell.angle_alpha   90.00
_cell.angle_beta   90.00
_cell.angle_gamma   90.00
#
_symmetry.space_group_name_H-M   'P 1'
#
loop_
_entity.id
_entity.type
_entity.pdbx_description
1 polymer ?
#
loop_
_entity_poly.entity_id
_entity_poly.type
_entity_poly.pdbx_seq_one_letter_code
_entity_poly.pdbx_strand_id
1 'polypeptide(L)'
;MNQLYNIIVKQLIIGYIGAFLLLIYYKIKGRKITYEQILDEIDPKSGIKKYYYKAFYLGVGFLILIVLAISTLAGVNPKLYDPNE
;
A
#
# COMPACT_ATOMS: atom_id res chain seq x y z
N MET A 1 -23.22 -4.97 8.91
CA MET A 1 -22.81 -3.93 7.93
C MET A 1 -21.43 -3.32 8.20
N ASN A 2 -21.04 -3.05 9.47
CA ASN A 2 -19.76 -2.38 9.77
C ASN A 2 -18.48 -3.13 9.33
N GLN A 3 -18.46 -4.46 9.36
CA GLN A 3 -17.25 -5.22 8.99
C GLN A 3 -16.95 -5.18 7.49
N LEU A 4 -17.96 -5.42 6.64
CA LEU A 4 -17.77 -5.39 5.18
C LEU A 4 -17.32 -4.00 4.71
N TYR A 5 -17.96 -2.96 5.23
CA TYR A 5 -17.58 -1.57 4.95
C TYR A 5 -16.13 -1.29 5.36
N ASN A 6 -15.72 -1.68 6.56
CA ASN A 6 -14.35 -1.52 7.02
C ASN A 6 -13.33 -2.27 6.15
N ILE A 7 -13.66 -3.46 5.67
CA ILE A 7 -12.79 -4.23 4.78
C ILE A 7 -12.63 -3.49 3.44
N ILE A 8 -13.72 -3.01 2.86
CA ILE A 8 -13.71 -2.26 1.59
C ILE A 8 -12.87 -0.98 1.75
N VAL A 9 -13.10 -0.20 2.81
CA VAL A 9 -12.34 1.02 3.08
C VAL A 9 -10.85 0.74 3.24
N LYS A 10 -10.47 -0.31 3.99
CA LYS A 10 -9.06 -0.71 4.14
C LYS A 10 -8.43 -1.09 2.81
N GLN A 11 -9.13 -1.85 1.98
CA GLN A 11 -8.64 -2.23 0.65
C GLN A 11 -8.45 -1.00 -0.26
N LEU A 12 -9.35 -0.02 -0.20
CA LEU A 12 -9.21 1.24 -0.95
C LEU A 12 -7.99 2.04 -0.49
N ILE A 13 -7.80 2.20 0.82
CA ILE A 13 -6.63 2.90 1.38
C ILE A 13 -5.33 2.24 0.92
N ILE A 14 -5.24 0.91 0.99
CA ILE A 14 -4.08 0.14 0.53
C ILE A 14 -3.83 0.38 -0.97
N GLY A 15 -4.90 0.38 -1.77
CA GLY A 15 -4.83 0.66 -3.20
C GLY A 15 -4.24 2.04 -3.51
N TYR A 16 -4.68 3.09 -2.80
CA TYR A 16 -4.17 4.45 -2.98
C TYR A 16 -2.71 4.62 -2.54
N ILE A 17 -2.34 4.06 -1.38
CA ILE A 17 -0.94 4.04 -0.91
C ILE A 17 -0.06 3.34 -1.94
N GLY A 18 -0.52 2.18 -2.42
CA GLY A 18 0.15 1.40 -3.45
C GLY A 18 0.31 2.14 -4.77
N ALA A 19 -0.72 2.86 -5.21
CA ALA A 19 -0.70 3.66 -6.43
C ALA A 19 0.32 4.81 -6.34
N PHE A 20 0.41 5.46 -5.18
CA PHE A 20 1.38 6.52 -4.93
C PHE A 20 2.81 5.99 -4.93
N LEU A 21 3.07 4.86 -4.27
CA LEU A 21 4.37 4.21 -4.30
C LEU A 21 4.77 3.76 -5.72
N LEU A 22 3.81 3.24 -6.49
CA LEU A 22 4.02 2.85 -7.88
C LEU A 22 4.33 4.07 -8.76
N LEU A 23 3.70 5.22 -8.50
CA LEU A 23 4.02 6.49 -9.16
C LEU A 23 5.47 6.89 -8.89
N ILE A 24 5.90 6.88 -7.62
CA ILE A 24 7.28 7.19 -7.22
C ILE A 24 8.26 6.25 -7.94
N TYR A 25 7.99 4.96 -7.92
CA TYR A 25 8.81 3.96 -8.60
C TYR A 25 8.97 4.25 -10.10
N TYR A 26 7.88 4.60 -10.78
CA TYR A 26 7.93 4.94 -12.20
C TYR A 26 8.61 6.27 -12.48
N LYS A 27 8.47 7.27 -11.60
CA LYS A 27 9.21 8.54 -11.69
C LYS A 27 10.72 8.33 -11.54
N ILE A 28 11.15 7.50 -10.59
CA ILE A 28 12.57 7.13 -10.44
C ILE A 28 13.10 6.44 -11.70
N LYS A 29 12.28 5.60 -12.36
CA LYS A 29 12.62 4.97 -13.64
C LYS A 29 12.54 5.90 -14.87
N GLY A 30 12.25 7.19 -14.69
CA GLY A 30 12.12 8.16 -15.78
C GLY A 30 10.89 7.96 -16.66
N ARG A 31 9.89 7.18 -16.21
CA ARG A 31 8.65 6.99 -16.98
C ARG A 31 7.70 8.18 -16.80
N LYS A 32 7.15 8.66 -17.91
CA LYS A 32 6.09 9.67 -17.93
C LYS A 32 4.73 9.00 -17.72
N ILE A 33 4.43 8.64 -16.46
CA ILE A 33 3.12 8.15 -16.05
C ILE A 33 2.50 9.14 -15.05
N THR A 34 1.17 9.32 -15.13
CA THR A 34 0.40 10.13 -14.17
C THR A 34 -0.28 9.25 -13.14
N TYR A 35 -0.69 9.87 -12.04
CA TYR A 35 -1.43 9.17 -10.99
C TYR A 35 -2.79 8.65 -11.48
N GLU A 36 -3.49 9.45 -12.29
CA GLU A 36 -4.78 9.08 -12.91
C GLU A 36 -4.62 7.87 -13.83
N GLN A 37 -3.54 7.80 -14.61
CA GLN A 37 -3.25 6.62 -15.44
C GLN A 37 -3.08 5.37 -14.57
N ILE A 38 -2.44 5.48 -13.40
CA ILE A 38 -2.29 4.34 -12.48
C ILE A 38 -3.64 3.88 -11.92
N LEU A 39 -4.54 4.81 -11.62
CA LEU A 39 -5.83 4.49 -11.01
C LEU A 39 -6.85 3.98 -12.02
N ASP A 40 -6.88 4.56 -13.23
CA ASP A 40 -8.03 4.43 -14.13
C ASP A 40 -7.70 3.87 -15.50
N GLU A 41 -6.43 3.65 -15.84
CA GLU A 41 -6.09 2.98 -17.11
C GLU A 41 -6.59 1.53 -17.08
N ILE A 42 -7.50 1.21 -18.01
CA ILE A 42 -8.05 -0.12 -18.21
C ILE A 42 -7.24 -0.82 -19.30
N ASP A 43 -6.86 -2.08 -19.05
CA ASP A 43 -6.24 -2.91 -20.08
C ASP A 43 -7.30 -3.32 -21.11
N PRO A 44 -7.17 -2.93 -22.40
CA PRO A 44 -8.16 -3.21 -23.42
C PRO A 44 -8.35 -4.71 -23.71
N LYS A 45 -7.39 -5.56 -23.33
CA LYS A 45 -7.51 -7.02 -23.52
C LYS A 45 -8.33 -7.72 -22.45
N SER A 46 -8.26 -7.22 -21.22
CA SER A 46 -8.88 -7.86 -20.06
C SER A 46 -10.07 -7.09 -19.50
N GLY A 47 -10.20 -5.80 -19.82
CA GLY A 47 -11.22 -4.91 -19.26
C GLY A 47 -10.98 -4.54 -17.79
N ILE A 48 -9.83 -4.93 -17.22
CA ILE A 48 -9.51 -4.70 -15.81
C ILE A 48 -8.53 -3.54 -15.68
N LYS A 49 -8.58 -2.83 -14.54
CA LYS A 49 -7.62 -1.77 -14.19
C LYS A 49 -6.18 -2.30 -14.26
N LYS A 50 -5.42 -1.78 -15.22
CA LYS A 50 -4.11 -2.28 -15.65
C LYS A 50 -3.06 -2.29 -14.54
N TYR A 51 -3.06 -1.26 -13.68
CA TYR A 51 -2.09 -1.13 -12.59
C TYR A 51 -2.65 -1.43 -11.22
N TYR A 52 -3.97 -1.66 -11.09
CA TYR A 52 -4.62 -1.81 -9.80
C TYR A 52 -4.01 -2.94 -8.96
N TYR A 53 -3.80 -4.12 -9.55
CA TYR A 53 -3.17 -5.23 -8.84
C TYR A 53 -1.73 -4.92 -8.43
N LYS A 54 -0.93 -4.31 -9.32
CA LYS A 54 0.45 -3.94 -9.00
C LYS A 54 0.50 -2.93 -7.86
N ALA A 55 -0.34 -1.90 -7.92
CA ALA A 55 -0.49 -0.92 -6.86
C ALA A 55 -0.89 -1.60 -5.55
N PHE A 56 -1.96 -2.41 -5.55
CA PHE A 56 -2.44 -3.10 -4.36
C PHE A 56 -1.36 -3.94 -3.67
N TYR A 57 -0.66 -4.82 -4.39
CA TYR A 57 0.41 -5.65 -3.80
C TYR A 57 1.57 -4.82 -3.25
N LEU A 58 1.89 -3.71 -3.92
CA LEU A 58 2.95 -2.81 -3.49
C LEU A 58 2.55 -2.05 -2.22
N GLY A 59 1.28 -1.67 -2.10
CA GLY A 59 0.69 -1.12 -0.88
C GLY A 59 0.69 -2.11 0.29
N VAL A 60 0.30 -3.37 0.06
CA VAL A 60 0.35 -4.44 1.08
C VAL A 60 1.79 -4.67 1.56
N GLY A 61 2.74 -4.78 0.63
CA GLY A 61 4.16 -4.98 0.96
C GLY A 61 4.73 -3.84 1.80
N PHE A 62 4.39 -2.60 1.47
CA PHE A 62 4.79 -1.44 2.26
C PHE A 62 4.20 -1.45 3.68
N LEU A 63 2.94 -1.87 3.81
CA LEU A 63 2.29 -2.01 5.11
C LEU A 63 2.98 -3.06 5.99
N ILE A 64 3.38 -4.19 5.41
CA ILE A 64 4.17 -5.21 6.11
C ILE A 64 5.50 -4.62 6.59
N LEU A 65 6.21 -3.87 5.75
CA LEU A 65 7.46 -3.21 6.12
C LEU A 65 7.28 -2.21 7.27
N ILE A 66 6.20 -1.42 7.25
CA ILE A 66 5.86 -0.51 8.36
C ILE A 66 5.64 -1.30 9.65
N VAL A 67 4.84 -2.37 9.61
CA VAL A 67 4.56 -3.19 10.80
C VAL A 67 5.86 -3.78 11.35
N LEU A 68 6.74 -4.30 10.49
CA LEU A 68 8.04 -4.80 10.90
C LEU A 68 8.92 -3.71 11.52
N ALA A 69 8.99 -2.53 10.90
CA ALA A 69 9.77 -1.40 11.39
C ALA A 69 9.26 -0.87 12.74
N ILE A 70 7.93 -0.79 12.92
CA ILE A 70 7.34 -0.41 14.21
C ILE A 70 7.63 -1.49 15.26
N SER A 71 7.51 -2.76 14.90
CA SER A 71 7.76 -3.88 15.83
C SER A 71 9.22 -3.89 16.31
N THR A 72 10.18 -3.62 15.42
CA THR A 72 11.59 -3.51 15.80
C THR A 72 11.85 -2.26 16.64
N LEU A 73 11.29 -1.10 16.29
CA LEU A 73 11.44 0.13 17.08
C LEU A 73 10.79 0.02 18.48
N ALA A 74 9.62 -0.60 18.58
CA ALA A 74 8.93 -0.85 19.84
C ALA A 74 9.70 -1.84 20.71
N GLY A 75 10.24 -2.92 20.12
CA GLY A 75 11.08 -3.89 20.83
C GLY A 75 12.43 -3.32 21.31
N VAL A 76 12.90 -2.22 20.70
CA VAL A 76 14.14 -1.53 21.10
C VAL A 76 13.88 -0.41 22.12
N ASN A 77 12.63 -0.06 22.42
CA ASN A 77 12.30 0.97 23.39
C ASN A 77 12.03 0.35 24.79
N PRO A 78 12.98 0.41 25.74
CA PRO A 78 12.83 -0.23 27.06
C PRO A 78 11.74 0.40 27.94
N LYS A 79 11.11 1.51 27.53
CA LYS A 79 9.93 2.09 28.22
C LYS A 79 8.60 1.44 27.84
N LEU A 80 8.55 0.60 26.80
CA LEU A 80 7.34 -0.07 26.31
C LEU A 80 7.35 -1.59 26.55
N TYR A 81 8.48 -2.15 26.96
CA TYR A 81 8.63 -3.54 27.35
C TYR A 81 9.20 -3.60 28.76
N ASP A 82 8.31 -3.61 29.75
CA ASP A 82 8.65 -4.05 31.09
C ASP A 82 8.28 -5.53 31.20
N PRO A 83 9.24 -6.46 31.25
CA PRO A 83 8.94 -7.88 31.44
C PRO A 83 8.46 -8.20 32.87
N ASN A 84 8.42 -7.22 33.78
CA ASN A 84 8.06 -7.39 35.19
C ASN A 84 6.82 -6.58 35.64
N GLU A 85 6.11 -5.88 34.72
CA GLU A 85 4.75 -5.35 34.93
C GLU A 85 3.70 -6.11 34.10
#